data_AF-A0A1G4VA39-F1
#
_entry.id   AF-A0A1G4VA39-F1
#
_cell.length_a   1.000
_cell.length_b   1.000
_cell.length_c   1.000
_cell.angle_alpha   90.00
_cell.angle_beta   90.00
_cell.angle_gamma   90.00
#
_symmetry.space_group_name_H-M   'P 1'
#
loop_
_entity.id
_entity.type
_entity.pdbx_description
1 polymer ?
#
loop_
_entity_poly.entity_id
_entity_poly.type
_entity_poly.pdbx_seq_one_letter_code
_entity_poly.pdbx_strand_id
1 'polypeptide(L)'
;MHTVDAVATILLFVILLGWVGLSVYAGAMSVTLSDSGAPGVAALGVLLAVVGIPASVVTAYAAAIVYAWRTDGYTFYYPLIALAGGTALAASVAAAAFGLVRLGLRMHGTDADGRPPAVTAPAVYTFERVREYRDGDLFTELGVERSTGRRYLRTPMPQRDGEYREYHGIDLGMYELFCADRGAALAFAGQCRAGEHEDRWMPPPGAPAATPPSADRKHLAGKRAVLRTDHPTDASGVPVLGLPVGTAFVRIVGNRVDPDGSLAVRLPKDGSAVVSVDADQLGLH
;
A
#
# COMPACT_ATOMS: atom_id res chain seq x y z
N MET A 1 36.77 -19.02 -39.18
CA MET A 1 35.99 -17.92 -38.56
C MET A 1 36.51 -16.59 -39.06
N HIS A 2 35.72 -15.83 -39.82
CA HIS A 2 36.07 -14.43 -40.11
C HIS A 2 36.02 -13.67 -38.78
N THR A 3 37.10 -12.99 -38.43
CA THR A 3 37.26 -12.24 -37.17
C THR A 3 36.07 -11.31 -36.89
N VAL A 4 35.45 -10.79 -37.96
CA VAL A 4 34.24 -9.95 -37.92
C VAL A 4 33.00 -10.71 -37.41
N ASP A 5 32.78 -11.96 -37.81
CA ASP A 5 31.65 -12.79 -37.36
C ASP A 5 31.77 -13.07 -35.85
N ALA A 6 32.95 -13.47 -35.39
CA ALA A 6 33.19 -13.74 -33.98
C ALA A 6 32.98 -12.49 -33.11
N VAL A 7 33.48 -11.33 -33.55
CA VAL A 7 33.28 -10.06 -32.85
C VAL A 7 31.79 -9.66 -32.83
N ALA A 8 31.08 -9.82 -33.94
CA ALA A 8 29.65 -9.52 -34.00
C ALA A 8 28.83 -10.43 -33.08
N THR A 9 29.12 -11.74 -33.06
CA THR A 9 28.47 -12.71 -32.18
C THR A 9 28.68 -12.37 -30.71
N ILE A 10 29.91 -12.03 -30.32
CA ILE A 10 30.25 -11.66 -28.93
C ILE A 10 29.50 -10.38 -28.53
N LEU A 11 29.51 -9.34 -29.37
CA LEU A 11 28.80 -8.09 -29.09
C LEU A 11 27.29 -8.30 -28.94
N LEU A 12 26.69 -9.14 -29.78
CA LEU A 12 25.27 -9.47 -29.68
C LEU A 12 24.93 -10.21 -28.37
N PHE A 13 25.75 -11.17 -27.95
CA PHE A 13 25.57 -11.84 -26.65
C PHE A 13 25.72 -10.86 -25.47
N VAL A 14 26.67 -9.93 -25.52
CA VAL A 14 26.84 -8.89 -24.50
C VAL A 14 25.60 -7.99 -24.42
N ILE A 15 25.02 -7.61 -25.56
CA ILE A 15 23.76 -6.83 -25.59
C ILE A 15 22.60 -7.65 -25.02
N LEU A 16 22.53 -8.95 -25.36
CA LEU A 16 21.50 -9.86 -24.85
C LEU A 16 21.57 -10.12 -23.35
N LEU A 17 22.72 -9.89 -22.68
CA LEU A 17 22.76 -9.89 -21.22
C LEU A 17 21.84 -8.80 -20.63
N GLY A 18 21.71 -7.65 -21.29
CA GLY A 18 20.75 -6.62 -20.92
C GLY A 18 19.30 -7.11 -21.04
N TRP A 19 19.00 -7.91 -22.08
CA TRP A 19 17.70 -8.53 -22.28
C TRP A 19 17.37 -9.60 -21.22
N VAL A 20 18.35 -10.44 -20.86
CA VAL A 20 18.22 -11.40 -19.75
C VAL A 20 18.01 -10.67 -18.42
N GLY A 21 18.74 -9.57 -18.19
CA GLY A 21 18.53 -8.72 -17.02
C GLY A 21 17.12 -8.13 -16.97
N LEU A 22 16.60 -7.68 -18.12
CA LEU A 22 15.25 -7.15 -18.23
C LEU A 22 14.16 -8.21 -17.96
N SER A 23 14.37 -9.46 -18.38
CA SER A 23 13.40 -10.54 -18.10
C SER A 23 13.37 -10.93 -16.63
N VAL A 24 14.53 -10.97 -15.97
CA VAL A 24 14.65 -11.17 -14.51
C VAL A 24 13.96 -10.02 -13.78
N TYR A 25 14.18 -8.78 -14.21
CA TYR A 25 13.50 -7.61 -13.66
C TYR A 25 11.97 -7.69 -13.86
N ALA A 26 11.50 -8.07 -15.05
CA ALA A 26 10.07 -8.23 -15.32
C ALA A 26 9.42 -9.33 -14.46
N GLY A 27 10.12 -10.47 -14.27
CA GLY A 27 9.70 -11.52 -13.35
C GLY A 27 9.66 -11.04 -11.90
N ALA A 28 10.66 -10.30 -11.44
CA ALA A 28 10.70 -9.71 -10.10
C ALA A 28 9.58 -8.68 -9.89
N MET A 29 9.30 -7.83 -10.88
CA MET A 29 8.16 -6.91 -10.84
C MET A 29 6.82 -7.64 -10.82
N SER A 30 6.74 -8.89 -11.28
CA SER A 30 5.52 -9.70 -11.13
C SER A 30 5.23 -10.10 -9.68
N VAL A 31 6.23 -10.10 -8.79
CA VAL A 31 6.03 -10.26 -7.34
C VAL A 31 5.25 -9.09 -6.75
N THR A 32 5.44 -7.87 -7.27
CA THR A 32 4.69 -6.69 -6.81
C THR A 32 3.20 -6.73 -7.17
N LEU A 33 2.82 -7.55 -8.15
CA LEU A 33 1.42 -7.89 -8.44
C LEU A 33 0.86 -9.00 -7.51
N SER A 34 1.75 -9.76 -6.84
CA SER A 34 1.40 -10.88 -5.95
C SER A 34 0.92 -10.49 -4.56
N ASP A 35 1.12 -9.24 -4.15
CA ASP A 35 0.68 -8.72 -2.83
C ASP A 35 -0.85 -8.62 -2.70
N SER A 36 -1.59 -9.11 -3.70
CA SER A 36 -3.05 -9.14 -3.74
C SER A 36 -3.69 -10.24 -2.86
N GLY A 37 -2.90 -11.11 -2.19
CA GLY A 37 -3.43 -12.11 -1.25
C GLY A 37 -4.40 -13.15 -1.84
N ALA A 38 -4.41 -13.35 -3.16
CA ALA A 38 -5.42 -14.17 -3.82
C ALA A 38 -5.21 -15.69 -3.57
N PRO A 39 -6.17 -16.41 -2.97
CA PRO A 39 -6.01 -17.83 -2.66
C PRO A 39 -6.06 -18.74 -3.90
N GLY A 40 -5.30 -19.83 -3.86
CA GLY A 40 -5.37 -20.92 -4.84
C GLY A 40 -4.72 -20.60 -6.20
N VAL A 41 -5.53 -20.62 -7.27
CA VAL A 41 -5.09 -20.61 -8.68
C VAL A 41 -4.36 -19.32 -9.07
N ALA A 42 -4.63 -18.21 -8.38
CA ALA A 42 -3.98 -16.92 -8.63
C ALA A 42 -2.51 -16.89 -8.16
N ALA A 43 -2.21 -17.47 -6.99
CA ALA A 43 -0.84 -17.59 -6.50
C ALA A 43 0.04 -18.46 -7.43
N LEU A 44 -0.55 -19.52 -8.00
CA LEU A 44 0.11 -20.36 -9.00
C LEU A 44 0.44 -19.56 -10.27
N GLY A 45 -0.47 -18.68 -10.72
CA GLY A 45 -0.25 -17.80 -11.87
C GLY A 45 0.90 -16.81 -11.63
N VAL A 46 0.99 -16.21 -10.44
CA VAL A 46 2.10 -15.30 -10.10
C VAL A 46 3.43 -16.06 -10.05
N LEU A 47 3.47 -17.21 -9.37
CA LEU A 47 4.70 -18.01 -9.26
C LEU A 47 5.21 -18.44 -10.65
N LEU A 48 4.29 -18.79 -11.56
CA LEU A 48 4.59 -19.06 -12.96
C LEU A 48 5.17 -17.85 -13.70
N ALA A 49 4.69 -16.63 -13.45
CA ALA A 49 5.25 -15.42 -14.06
C ALA A 49 6.65 -15.09 -13.51
N VAL A 50 6.84 -15.16 -12.19
CA VAL A 50 8.09 -14.79 -11.52
C VAL A 50 9.23 -15.70 -11.93
N VAL A 51 8.98 -17.01 -12.02
CA VAL A 51 10.02 -18.00 -12.33
C VAL A 51 10.05 -18.34 -13.82
N GLY A 52 8.89 -18.46 -14.46
CA GLY A 52 8.80 -18.92 -15.84
C GLY A 52 9.28 -17.90 -16.88
N ILE A 53 9.06 -16.60 -16.66
CA ILE A 53 9.51 -15.55 -17.58
C ILE A 53 11.06 -15.49 -17.60
N PRO A 54 11.76 -15.42 -16.45
CA PRO A 54 13.23 -15.45 -16.47
C PRO A 54 13.78 -16.79 -16.94
N ALA A 55 13.21 -17.92 -16.50
CA ALA A 55 13.70 -19.25 -16.88
C ALA A 55 13.65 -19.45 -18.39
N SER A 56 12.55 -19.07 -19.05
CA SER A 56 12.43 -19.22 -20.51
C SER A 56 13.48 -18.42 -21.28
N VAL A 57 13.75 -17.17 -20.87
CA VAL A 57 14.76 -16.32 -21.52
C VAL A 57 16.19 -16.82 -21.23
N VAL A 58 16.48 -17.24 -20.00
CA VAL A 58 17.80 -17.79 -19.62
C VAL A 58 18.07 -19.10 -20.35
N THR A 59 17.08 -19.99 -20.46
CA THR A 59 17.22 -21.26 -21.20
C THR A 59 17.47 -21.01 -22.68
N ALA A 60 16.74 -20.08 -23.31
CA ALA A 60 16.96 -19.72 -24.72
C ALA A 60 18.36 -19.14 -24.94
N TYR A 61 18.82 -18.27 -24.03
CA TYR A 61 20.15 -17.66 -24.07
C TYR A 61 21.27 -18.70 -23.90
N ALA A 62 21.17 -19.59 -22.90
CA ALA A 62 22.15 -20.64 -22.66
C ALA A 62 22.22 -21.65 -23.81
N ALA A 63 21.07 -22.05 -24.36
CA ALA A 63 21.02 -22.92 -25.52
C ALA A 63 21.75 -22.30 -26.72
N ALA A 64 21.54 -21.01 -26.98
CA ALA A 64 22.19 -20.30 -28.07
C ALA A 64 23.72 -20.23 -27.92
N ILE A 65 24.25 -20.07 -26.70
CA ILE A 65 25.69 -20.13 -26.43
C ILE A 65 26.24 -21.52 -26.79
N VAL A 66 25.57 -22.59 -26.31
CA VAL A 66 25.99 -23.96 -26.58
C VAL A 66 25.98 -24.28 -28.07
N TYR A 67 24.95 -23.83 -28.80
CA TYR A 67 24.87 -24.03 -30.24
C TYR A 67 25.95 -23.24 -31.00
N ALA A 68 26.20 -21.99 -30.61
CA ALA A 68 27.25 -21.17 -31.20
C ALA A 68 28.65 -21.76 -30.97
N TRP A 69 28.88 -22.49 -29.88
CA TRP A 69 30.16 -23.17 -29.61
C TRP A 69 30.35 -24.48 -30.38
N ARG A 70 29.25 -25.15 -30.77
CA ARG A 70 29.30 -26.46 -31.42
C ARG A 70 29.27 -26.41 -32.94
N THR A 71 29.07 -25.24 -33.54
CA THR A 71 28.97 -25.09 -34.99
C THR A 71 30.20 -24.38 -35.56
N ASP A 72 30.78 -24.97 -36.60
CA ASP A 72 31.98 -24.43 -37.27
C ASP A 72 31.65 -23.37 -38.35
N GLY A 73 30.40 -22.88 -38.39
CA GLY A 73 29.85 -21.96 -39.40
C GLY A 73 29.71 -20.51 -38.93
N TYR A 74 28.88 -19.72 -39.63
CA TYR A 74 28.50 -18.38 -39.18
C TYR A 74 27.69 -18.46 -37.90
N THR A 75 28.06 -17.69 -36.88
CA THR A 75 27.47 -17.82 -35.54
C THR A 75 26.61 -16.63 -35.13
N PHE A 76 26.65 -15.54 -35.90
CA PHE A 76 25.97 -14.28 -35.53
C PHE A 76 24.45 -14.37 -35.41
N TYR A 77 23.81 -15.35 -36.06
CA TYR A 77 22.35 -15.49 -36.05
C TYR A 77 21.82 -16.21 -34.80
N TYR A 78 22.66 -16.97 -34.07
CA TYR A 78 22.24 -17.65 -32.83
C TYR A 78 21.73 -16.69 -31.75
N PRO A 79 22.42 -15.57 -31.45
CA PRO A 79 21.88 -14.52 -30.59
C PRO A 79 20.50 -13.99 -31.03
N LEU A 80 20.29 -13.78 -32.33
CA LEU A 80 19.03 -13.24 -32.86
C LEU A 80 17.88 -14.24 -32.71
N ILE A 81 18.14 -15.53 -32.96
CA ILE A 81 17.16 -16.61 -32.72
C ILE A 81 16.85 -16.74 -31.23
N ALA A 82 17.86 -16.60 -30.36
CA ALA A 82 17.66 -16.61 -28.91
C ALA A 82 16.76 -15.47 -28.43
N LEU A 83 16.93 -14.28 -29.00
CA LEU A 83 16.07 -13.13 -28.72
C LEU A 83 14.63 -13.41 -29.15
N ALA A 84 14.41 -13.80 -30.40
CA ALA A 84 13.07 -14.05 -30.93
C ALA A 84 12.37 -15.24 -30.26
N GLY A 85 13.07 -16.34 -30.04
CA GLY A 85 12.52 -17.52 -29.36
C GLY A 85 12.27 -17.27 -27.87
N GLY A 86 13.21 -16.63 -27.17
CA GLY A 86 13.09 -16.29 -25.76
C GLY A 86 11.95 -15.31 -25.47
N THR A 87 11.79 -14.28 -26.32
CA THR A 87 10.68 -13.32 -26.23
C THR A 87 9.31 -13.98 -26.43
N ALA A 88 9.16 -14.83 -27.46
CA ALA A 88 7.90 -15.52 -27.74
C ALA A 88 7.49 -16.49 -26.61
N LEU A 89 8.47 -17.24 -26.07
CA LEU A 89 8.25 -18.12 -24.92
C LEU A 89 7.84 -17.33 -23.67
N ALA A 90 8.57 -16.26 -23.35
CA ALA A 90 8.26 -15.41 -22.21
C ALA A 90 6.85 -14.80 -22.30
N ALA A 91 6.44 -14.33 -23.48
CA ALA A 91 5.10 -13.79 -23.70
C ALA A 91 3.99 -14.85 -23.50
N SER A 92 4.23 -16.08 -23.95
CA SER A 92 3.29 -17.19 -23.79
C SER A 92 3.10 -17.57 -22.31
N VAL A 93 4.22 -17.61 -21.55
CA VAL A 93 4.19 -17.87 -20.10
C VAL A 93 3.45 -16.75 -19.36
N ALA A 94 3.70 -15.49 -19.73
CA ALA A 94 2.99 -14.35 -19.14
C ALA A 94 1.47 -14.43 -19.39
N ALA A 95 1.04 -14.73 -20.63
CA ALA A 95 -0.38 -14.84 -20.97
C ALA A 95 -1.08 -15.94 -20.16
N ALA A 96 -0.44 -17.10 -19.99
CA ALA A 96 -0.96 -18.20 -19.18
C ALA A 96 -1.07 -17.81 -17.69
N ALA A 97 -0.05 -17.14 -17.15
CA ALA A 97 -0.03 -16.64 -15.79
C ALA A 97 -1.19 -15.66 -15.51
N PHE A 98 -1.38 -14.65 -16.38
CA PHE A 98 -2.48 -13.69 -16.25
C PHE A 98 -3.86 -14.34 -16.38
N GLY A 99 -3.99 -15.35 -17.25
CA GLY A 99 -5.23 -16.13 -17.39
C GLY A 99 -5.63 -16.84 -16.10
N LEU A 100 -4.67 -17.47 -15.41
CA LEU A 100 -4.88 -18.17 -14.13
C LEU A 100 -5.27 -17.20 -13.01
N VAL A 101 -4.64 -16.03 -12.93
CA VAL A 101 -4.99 -14.98 -11.95
C VAL A 101 -6.43 -14.51 -12.15
N ARG A 102 -6.82 -14.21 -13.40
CA ARG A 102 -8.18 -13.75 -13.72
C ARG A 102 -9.26 -14.80 -13.42
N LEU A 103 -8.93 -16.08 -13.59
CA LEU A 103 -9.85 -17.19 -13.28
C LEU A 103 -10.00 -17.39 -11.77
N GLY A 104 -8.92 -17.31 -11.00
CA GLY A 104 -8.94 -17.44 -9.54
C GLY A 104 -9.79 -16.36 -8.86
N LEU A 105 -9.72 -15.13 -9.36
CA LEU A 105 -10.52 -13.99 -8.88
C LEU A 105 -12.02 -14.14 -9.18
N ARG A 106 -12.40 -14.84 -10.25
CA ARG A 106 -13.82 -15.08 -10.59
C ARG A 106 -14.47 -16.17 -9.75
N MET A 107 -13.70 -17.13 -9.25
CA MET A 107 -14.26 -18.28 -8.51
C MET A 107 -14.39 -18.05 -7.00
N HIS A 108 -13.74 -17.04 -6.42
CA HIS A 108 -13.79 -16.74 -4.97
C HIS A 108 -14.72 -15.57 -4.60
N GLY A 109 -15.50 -15.04 -5.55
CA GLY A 109 -16.36 -13.87 -5.34
C GLY A 109 -17.84 -14.21 -5.23
N THR A 110 -18.27 -14.90 -4.17
CA THR A 110 -19.69 -14.94 -3.75
C THR A 110 -19.78 -15.35 -2.28
N ASP A 111 -20.13 -14.39 -1.42
CA ASP A 111 -21.04 -14.53 -0.26
C ASP A 111 -20.97 -13.23 0.56
N ALA A 112 -21.80 -12.26 0.20
CA ALA A 112 -21.93 -11.00 0.94
C ALA A 112 -23.35 -10.42 0.79
N ASP A 113 -24.33 -11.07 1.39
CA ASP A 113 -25.62 -10.43 1.71
C ASP A 113 -25.68 -10.20 3.22
N GLY A 114 -25.50 -8.94 3.65
CA GLY A 114 -25.83 -8.50 5.01
C GLY A 114 -24.86 -7.60 5.77
N ARG A 115 -23.66 -7.28 5.24
CA ARG A 115 -22.73 -6.33 5.89
C ARG A 115 -22.70 -5.03 5.08
N PRO A 116 -22.93 -3.84 5.68
CA PRO A 116 -22.67 -2.59 4.97
C PRO A 116 -21.22 -2.62 4.48
N PRO A 117 -20.94 -2.21 3.23
CA PRO A 117 -19.62 -2.39 2.65
C PRO A 117 -18.60 -1.68 3.53
N ALA A 118 -17.61 -2.44 4.02
CA ALA A 118 -16.38 -1.84 4.48
C ALA A 118 -15.85 -1.04 3.29
N VAL A 119 -15.91 0.29 3.38
CA VAL A 119 -15.36 1.17 2.36
C VAL A 119 -13.91 0.75 2.19
N THR A 120 -13.58 0.13 1.06
CA THR A 120 -12.21 -0.22 0.76
C THR A 120 -11.46 1.09 0.67
N ALA A 121 -10.73 1.42 1.74
CA ALA A 121 -10.00 2.67 1.80
C ALA A 121 -9.15 2.78 0.51
N PRO A 122 -9.23 3.90 -0.23
CA PRO A 122 -8.34 4.23 -1.33
C PRO A 122 -6.90 3.86 -1.01
N ALA A 123 -6.13 3.43 -2.01
CA ALA A 123 -4.73 3.06 -1.80
C ALA A 123 -3.86 4.20 -1.25
N VAL A 124 -4.32 5.45 -1.36
CA VAL A 124 -3.63 6.66 -0.90
C VAL A 124 -4.57 7.59 -0.13
N TYR A 125 -3.98 8.34 0.79
CA TYR A 125 -4.66 9.42 1.49
C TYR A 125 -5.19 10.47 0.53
N THR A 126 -6.49 10.76 0.65
CA THR A 126 -7.16 11.83 -0.08
C THR A 126 -7.89 12.71 0.92
N PHE A 127 -7.66 14.01 0.85
CA PHE A 127 -8.21 14.97 1.79
C PHE A 127 -9.14 15.93 1.08
N GLU A 128 -10.34 16.07 1.61
CA GLU A 128 -11.32 17.04 1.18
C GLU A 128 -11.34 18.19 2.16
N ARG A 129 -11.18 19.41 1.63
CA ARG A 129 -11.31 20.63 2.39
C ARG A 129 -12.77 20.96 2.61
N VAL A 130 -13.12 21.28 3.86
CA VAL A 130 -14.48 21.75 4.21
C VAL A 130 -14.46 23.22 4.61
N ARG A 131 -13.50 23.65 5.43
CA ARG A 131 -13.40 25.03 5.91
C ARG A 131 -11.97 25.54 5.98
N GLU A 132 -11.85 26.86 5.96
CA GLU A 132 -10.57 27.55 6.02
C GLU A 132 -10.67 28.77 6.95
N TYR A 133 -9.64 28.96 7.77
CA TYR A 133 -9.47 30.12 8.63
C TYR A 133 -8.07 30.71 8.45
N ARG A 134 -7.96 32.04 8.49
CA ARG A 134 -6.69 32.74 8.33
C ARG A 134 -6.58 33.90 9.31
N ASP A 135 -5.48 33.94 10.06
CA ASP A 135 -5.11 35.01 10.98
C ASP A 135 -3.63 35.39 10.81
N GLY A 136 -3.37 36.54 10.18
CA GLY A 136 -2.02 36.91 9.73
C GLY A 136 -1.40 35.81 8.87
N ASP A 137 -0.21 35.34 9.28
CA ASP A 137 0.53 34.24 8.64
C ASP A 137 0.04 32.85 9.07
N LEU A 138 -0.80 32.75 10.11
CA LEU A 138 -1.38 31.48 10.54
C LEU A 138 -2.62 31.18 9.69
N PHE A 139 -2.47 30.18 8.82
CA PHE A 139 -3.56 29.61 8.05
C PHE A 139 -3.94 28.25 8.65
N THR A 140 -5.22 27.92 8.75
CA THR A 140 -5.66 26.57 9.09
C THR A 140 -6.83 26.12 8.23
N GLU A 141 -6.85 24.83 7.90
CA GLU A 141 -7.89 24.22 7.11
C GLU A 141 -8.49 23.04 7.86
N LEU A 142 -9.81 22.97 7.90
CA LEU A 142 -10.55 21.82 8.41
C LEU A 142 -11.10 21.01 7.26
N GLY A 143 -11.10 19.70 7.41
CA GLY A 143 -11.64 18.84 6.38
C GLY A 143 -11.86 17.41 6.83
N VAL A 144 -12.20 16.59 5.83
CA VAL A 144 -12.41 15.16 5.98
C VAL A 144 -11.50 14.39 5.03
N GLU A 145 -10.83 13.38 5.53
CA GLU A 145 -10.07 12.42 4.75
C GLU A 145 -11.05 11.47 4.06
N ARG A 146 -11.13 11.51 2.73
CA ARG A 146 -12.05 10.69 1.93
C ARG A 146 -11.80 9.20 2.08
N SER A 147 -10.56 8.80 2.38
CA SER A 147 -10.20 7.39 2.46
C SER A 147 -10.74 6.67 3.70
N THR A 148 -10.90 7.39 4.81
CA THR A 148 -11.31 6.80 6.09
C THR A 148 -12.49 7.54 6.74
N GLY A 149 -12.95 8.65 6.18
CA GLY A 149 -14.01 9.48 6.74
C GLY A 149 -13.56 10.43 7.86
N ARG A 150 -12.24 10.57 8.08
CA ARG A 150 -11.74 11.23 9.28
C ARG A 150 -11.59 12.72 9.19
N ARG A 151 -11.89 13.36 10.31
CA ARG A 151 -11.75 14.79 10.47
C ARG A 151 -10.28 15.14 10.75
N TYR A 152 -9.80 16.18 10.09
CA TYR A 152 -8.45 16.69 10.28
C TYR A 152 -8.44 18.21 10.38
N LEU A 153 -7.38 18.72 11.00
CA LEU A 153 -6.94 20.10 10.92
C LEU A 153 -5.58 20.14 10.23
N ARG A 154 -5.44 20.95 9.17
CA ARG A 154 -4.18 21.21 8.48
C ARG A 154 -3.64 22.57 8.91
N THR A 155 -2.35 22.64 9.17
CA THR A 155 -1.65 23.88 9.53
C THR A 155 -0.29 23.95 8.81
N PRO A 156 0.17 25.14 8.39
CA PRO A 156 1.54 25.33 7.97
C PRO A 156 2.46 25.18 9.19
N MET A 157 3.58 24.51 8.96
CA MET A 157 4.66 24.35 9.92
C MET A 157 5.86 25.15 9.42
N PRO A 158 6.45 26.00 10.30
CA PRO A 158 7.63 26.76 9.94
C PRO A 158 8.83 25.82 9.75
N GLN A 159 9.51 25.94 8.61
CA GLN A 159 10.79 25.30 8.34
C GLN A 159 11.85 26.36 8.04
N ARG A 160 13.13 25.96 8.15
CA ARG A 160 14.29 26.85 7.97
C ARG A 160 14.26 27.61 6.63
N ASP A 161 13.76 26.98 5.57
CA ASP A 161 13.74 27.51 4.20
C ASP A 161 12.35 27.45 3.52
N GLY A 162 11.27 27.47 4.30
CA GLY A 162 9.91 27.48 3.76
C GLY A 162 8.83 27.05 4.75
N GLU A 163 7.64 26.76 4.23
CA GLU A 163 6.55 26.19 5.01
C GLU A 163 6.12 24.86 4.40
N TYR A 164 6.02 23.83 5.23
CA TYR A 164 5.38 22.58 4.85
C TYR A 164 4.03 22.46 5.58
N ARG A 165 3.15 21.60 5.08
CA ARG A 165 1.80 21.43 5.61
C ARG A 165 1.72 20.13 6.39
N GLU A 166 1.32 20.21 7.65
CA GLU A 166 0.97 19.05 8.45
C GLU A 166 -0.52 18.91 8.61
N TYR A 167 -0.94 17.67 8.76
CA TYR A 167 -2.32 17.26 8.97
C TYR A 167 -2.39 16.64 10.37
N HIS A 168 -3.35 17.07 11.19
CA HIS A 168 -3.56 16.55 12.53
C HIS A 168 -4.98 15.98 12.64
N GLY A 169 -5.08 14.76 13.13
CA GLY A 169 -6.31 14.08 13.40
C GLY A 169 -7.09 14.69 14.56
N ILE A 170 -8.38 14.95 14.34
CA ILE A 170 -9.28 15.50 15.36
C ILE A 170 -10.52 14.64 15.48
N ASP A 171 -11.06 14.53 16.70
CA ASP A 171 -12.32 13.83 16.93
C ASP A 171 -13.53 14.70 16.54
N LEU A 172 -14.72 14.10 16.56
CA LEU A 172 -15.97 14.78 16.18
C LEU A 172 -16.22 16.03 17.03
N GLY A 173 -16.00 15.95 18.35
CA GLY A 173 -16.25 17.08 19.25
C GLY A 173 -15.33 18.27 18.96
N MET A 174 -14.04 18.00 18.69
CA MET A 174 -13.11 19.02 18.23
C MET A 174 -13.50 19.61 16.88
N TYR A 175 -13.91 18.78 15.92
CA TYR A 175 -14.33 19.25 14.61
C TYR A 175 -15.55 20.16 14.68
N GLU A 176 -16.57 19.79 15.45
CA GLU A 176 -17.77 20.61 15.69
C GLU A 176 -17.42 21.92 16.38
N LEU A 177 -16.58 21.87 17.42
CA LEU A 177 -16.08 23.06 18.11
C LEU A 177 -15.34 23.98 17.15
N PHE A 178 -14.42 23.46 16.34
CA PHE A 178 -13.65 24.28 15.39
C PHE A 178 -14.50 24.81 14.23
N CYS A 179 -15.61 24.14 13.88
CA CYS A 179 -16.60 24.68 12.96
C CYS A 179 -17.41 25.84 13.57
N ALA A 180 -17.68 25.81 14.87
CA ALA A 180 -18.43 26.83 15.58
C ALA A 180 -17.56 28.02 16.04
N ASP A 181 -16.32 27.76 16.46
CA ASP A 181 -15.38 28.73 17.02
C ASP A 181 -14.04 28.69 16.28
N ARG A 182 -13.82 29.74 15.49
CA ARG A 182 -12.55 29.96 14.77
C ARG A 182 -11.36 30.14 15.73
N GLY A 183 -11.56 30.77 16.88
CA GLY A 183 -10.49 31.03 17.86
C GLY A 183 -9.94 29.72 18.42
N ALA A 184 -10.81 28.76 18.72
CA ALA A 184 -10.42 27.42 19.15
C ALA A 184 -9.59 26.68 18.09
N ALA A 185 -9.98 26.76 16.81
CA ALA A 185 -9.23 26.14 15.71
C ALA A 185 -7.82 26.72 15.56
N LEU A 186 -7.70 28.06 15.61
CA LEU A 186 -6.41 28.76 15.51
C LEU A 186 -5.52 28.49 16.73
N ALA A 187 -6.10 28.46 17.93
CA ALA A 187 -5.37 28.12 19.15
C ALA A 187 -4.78 26.70 19.06
N PHE A 188 -5.58 25.73 18.61
CA PHE A 188 -5.10 24.36 18.38
C PHE A 188 -4.02 24.29 17.30
N ALA A 189 -4.18 25.00 16.18
CA ALA A 189 -3.13 25.10 15.15
C ALA A 189 -1.82 25.69 15.70
N GLY A 190 -1.90 26.66 16.61
CA GLY A 190 -0.75 27.19 17.34
C GLY A 190 -0.05 26.15 18.21
N GLN A 191 -0.81 25.33 18.94
CA GLN A 191 -0.27 24.22 19.75
C GLN A 191 0.39 23.14 18.87
N CYS A 192 -0.22 22.81 17.73
CA CYS A 192 0.39 21.91 16.74
C CYS A 192 1.74 22.45 16.26
N ARG A 193 1.84 23.74 15.93
CA ARG A 193 3.10 24.40 15.54
C ARG A 193 4.15 24.40 16.64
N ALA A 194 3.73 24.37 17.90
CA ALA A 194 4.62 24.22 19.06
C ALA A 194 5.07 22.77 19.31
N GLY A 195 4.58 21.80 18.53
CA GLY A 195 4.91 20.37 18.66
C GLY A 195 4.12 19.65 19.75
N GLU A 196 3.07 20.27 20.32
CA GLU A 196 2.33 19.70 21.46
C GLU A 196 1.41 18.51 21.08
N HIS A 197 1.13 18.33 19.79
CA HIS A 197 0.19 17.32 19.26
C HIS A 197 0.81 16.41 18.20
N GLU A 198 2.08 16.04 18.37
CA GLU A 198 2.76 15.06 17.49
C GLU A 198 2.03 13.70 17.47
N ASP A 199 1.38 13.37 18.59
CA ASP A 199 0.53 12.21 18.76
C ASP A 199 -0.73 12.22 17.87
N ARG A 200 -1.04 13.33 17.20
CA ARG A 200 -2.17 13.46 16.27
C ARG A 200 -1.77 13.62 14.81
N TRP A 201 -0.47 13.62 14.50
CA TRP A 201 0.01 13.73 13.13
C TRP A 201 -0.65 12.71 12.17
N MET A 202 -0.96 13.14 10.96
CA MET A 202 -1.47 12.32 9.87
C MET A 202 -0.53 12.40 8.68
N PRO A 203 -0.41 11.30 7.90
CA PRO A 203 0.34 11.35 6.65
C PRO A 203 -0.22 12.41 5.69
N PRO A 204 0.65 13.06 4.90
CA PRO A 204 0.21 14.01 3.89
C PRO A 204 -0.56 13.31 2.74
N PRO A 205 -1.34 14.06 1.95
CA PRO A 205 -1.99 13.53 0.75
C PRO A 205 -1.01 12.81 -0.17
N GLY A 206 -1.43 11.66 -0.71
CA GLY A 206 -0.58 10.82 -1.56
C GLY A 206 0.28 9.80 -0.82
N ALA A 207 0.39 9.87 0.51
CA ALA A 207 0.96 8.78 1.30
C ALA A 207 0.06 7.53 1.23
N PRO A 208 0.61 6.30 1.39
CA PRO A 208 -0.19 5.08 1.44
C PRO A 208 -1.22 5.13 2.56
N ALA A 209 -2.45 4.72 2.28
CA ALA A 209 -3.51 4.63 3.29
C ALA A 209 -3.14 3.64 4.39
N ALA A 210 -3.62 3.85 5.61
CA ALA A 210 -3.37 2.90 6.69
C ALA A 210 -4.03 1.55 6.43
N THR A 211 -3.30 0.51 6.78
CA THR A 211 -3.72 -0.88 6.60
C THR A 211 -4.11 -1.51 7.93
N PRO A 212 -5.10 -2.41 7.96
CA PRO A 212 -5.43 -3.16 9.16
C PRO A 212 -4.24 -3.92 9.72
N PRO A 213 -4.08 -3.99 11.06
CA PRO A 213 -3.13 -4.90 11.68
C PRO A 213 -3.47 -6.34 11.32
N SER A 214 -2.50 -7.08 10.78
CA SER A 214 -2.65 -8.51 10.57
C SER A 214 -2.68 -9.27 11.91
N ALA A 215 -3.35 -10.42 11.94
CA ALA A 215 -3.52 -11.23 13.14
C ALA A 215 -2.19 -11.72 13.76
N ASP A 216 -1.15 -11.87 12.94
CA ASP A 216 0.20 -12.27 13.35
C ASP A 216 1.07 -11.10 13.83
N ARG A 217 0.63 -9.85 13.64
CA ARG A 217 1.41 -8.65 14.01
C ARG A 217 1.53 -8.53 15.53
N LYS A 218 2.77 -8.46 16.01
CA LYS A 218 3.14 -8.29 17.43
C LYS A 218 3.54 -6.84 17.72
N HIS A 219 3.66 -6.51 19.01
CA HIS A 219 4.13 -5.20 19.48
C HIS A 219 3.21 -4.05 19.04
N LEU A 220 1.90 -4.26 19.18
CA LEU A 220 0.89 -3.27 18.84
C LEU A 220 0.63 -2.26 19.97
N ALA A 221 0.94 -2.63 21.21
CA ALA A 221 0.64 -1.80 22.37
C ALA A 221 1.32 -0.42 22.28
N GLY A 222 0.57 0.64 22.62
CA GLY A 222 1.01 2.03 22.58
C GLY A 222 0.94 2.68 21.20
N LYS A 223 0.79 1.90 20.11
CA LYS A 223 0.69 2.47 18.76
C LYS A 223 -0.60 3.24 18.58
N ARG A 224 -0.53 4.31 17.78
CA ARG A 224 -1.70 5.04 17.32
C ARG A 224 -2.33 4.27 16.17
N ALA A 225 -3.62 3.99 16.29
CA ALA A 225 -4.42 3.39 15.26
C ALA A 225 -5.47 4.36 14.75
N VAL A 226 -5.83 4.09 13.51
CA VAL A 226 -6.58 4.92 12.59
C VAL A 226 -7.96 4.23 12.46
N LEU A 227 -9.04 4.81 13.01
CA LEU A 227 -10.41 4.25 12.84
C LEU A 227 -10.98 4.43 11.44
N ARG A 228 -11.17 3.35 10.69
CA ARG A 228 -11.59 3.34 9.28
C ARG A 228 -13.11 3.47 9.08
N THR A 229 -13.86 3.65 10.17
CA THR A 229 -15.31 3.80 10.21
C THR A 229 -15.70 4.82 11.29
N ASP A 230 -16.77 5.57 11.05
CA ASP A 230 -17.38 6.47 12.03
C ASP A 230 -18.21 5.70 13.09
N HIS A 231 -18.57 4.44 12.80
CA HIS A 231 -19.35 3.55 13.67
C HIS A 231 -18.56 2.28 13.99
N PRO A 232 -17.64 2.33 14.97
CA PRO A 232 -16.83 1.18 15.32
C PRO A 232 -17.69 0.06 15.92
N THR A 233 -17.41 -1.17 15.51
CA THR A 233 -17.95 -2.40 16.09
C THR A 233 -16.82 -3.27 16.60
N ASP A 234 -17.14 -4.21 17.49
CA ASP A 234 -16.25 -5.35 17.75
C ASP A 234 -16.28 -6.34 16.57
N ALA A 235 -15.47 -7.41 16.64
CA ALA A 235 -15.39 -8.41 15.59
C ALA A 235 -16.70 -9.19 15.37
N SER A 236 -17.61 -9.19 16.36
CA SER A 236 -18.95 -9.79 16.23
C SER A 236 -19.95 -8.85 15.55
N GLY A 237 -19.57 -7.60 15.26
CA GLY A 237 -20.41 -6.59 14.66
C GLY A 237 -21.26 -5.80 15.66
N VAL A 238 -21.01 -5.93 16.96
CA VAL A 238 -21.71 -5.17 18.00
C VAL A 238 -21.09 -3.78 18.11
N PRO A 239 -21.90 -2.70 18.12
CA PRO A 239 -21.38 -1.34 18.29
C PRO A 239 -20.58 -1.16 19.57
N VAL A 240 -19.41 -0.53 19.45
CA VAL A 240 -18.51 -0.29 20.57
C VAL A 240 -18.98 0.91 21.38
N LEU A 241 -19.46 0.66 22.59
CA LEU A 241 -19.79 1.71 23.55
C LEU A 241 -18.49 2.27 24.16
N GLY A 242 -18.35 3.61 24.19
CA GLY A 242 -17.18 4.29 24.75
C GLY A 242 -16.27 4.97 23.72
N LEU A 243 -16.54 4.79 22.42
CA LEU A 243 -15.99 5.60 21.35
C LEU A 243 -17.11 6.46 20.76
N PRO A 244 -17.05 7.80 20.90
CA PRO A 244 -17.98 8.68 20.21
C PRO A 244 -17.98 8.42 18.70
N VAL A 245 -19.15 8.53 18.07
CA VAL A 245 -19.26 8.48 16.62
C VAL A 245 -18.33 9.54 16.02
N GLY A 246 -17.62 9.19 14.96
CA GLY A 246 -16.67 10.10 14.33
C GLY A 246 -15.33 10.29 15.02
N THR A 247 -15.00 9.42 15.99
CA THR A 247 -13.64 9.32 16.55
C THR A 247 -12.64 8.98 15.44
N ALA A 248 -11.62 9.82 15.27
CA ALA A 248 -10.66 9.64 14.20
C ALA A 248 -9.50 8.70 14.57
N PHE A 249 -9.02 8.71 15.82
CA PHE A 249 -7.84 7.95 16.23
C PHE A 249 -8.01 7.38 17.63
N VAL A 250 -7.34 6.24 17.85
CA VAL A 250 -7.28 5.54 19.13
C VAL A 250 -5.85 5.10 19.42
N ARG A 251 -5.55 4.85 20.70
CA ARG A 251 -4.31 4.22 21.13
C ARG A 251 -4.57 2.74 21.38
N ILE A 252 -3.75 1.90 20.78
CA ILE A 252 -3.82 0.47 21.02
C ILE A 252 -3.29 0.17 22.42
N VAL A 253 -4.04 -0.63 23.16
CA VAL A 253 -3.68 -1.16 24.48
C VAL A 253 -3.19 -2.60 24.35
N GLY A 254 -3.86 -3.40 23.52
CA GLY A 254 -3.50 -4.79 23.26
C GLY A 254 -2.15 -4.93 22.53
N ASN A 255 -1.40 -5.99 22.82
CA ASN A 255 -0.08 -6.19 22.20
C ASN A 255 -0.12 -6.94 20.86
N ARG A 256 -1.27 -7.54 20.53
CA ARG A 256 -1.59 -8.34 19.33
C ARG A 256 -3.11 -8.32 19.11
N VAL A 257 -3.56 -8.66 17.91
CA VAL A 257 -4.97 -8.94 17.63
C VAL A 257 -5.40 -10.17 18.43
N ASP A 258 -6.57 -10.09 19.06
CA ASP A 258 -7.13 -11.17 19.85
C ASP A 258 -7.68 -12.29 18.94
N PRO A 259 -7.86 -13.53 19.45
CA PRO A 259 -8.30 -14.66 18.63
C PRO A 259 -9.67 -14.47 17.96
N ASP A 260 -10.50 -13.59 18.50
CA ASP A 260 -11.81 -13.22 17.97
C ASP A 260 -11.70 -12.21 16.80
N GLY A 261 -10.50 -11.68 16.51
CA GLY A 261 -10.27 -10.65 15.50
C GLY A 261 -10.35 -9.22 16.04
N SER A 262 -10.59 -9.04 17.35
CA SER A 262 -10.68 -7.71 17.95
C SER A 262 -9.32 -7.21 18.45
N LEU A 263 -9.24 -5.91 18.76
CA LEU A 263 -8.09 -5.29 19.37
C LEU A 263 -8.53 -4.30 20.45
N ALA A 264 -7.94 -4.45 21.65
CA ALA A 264 -8.18 -3.53 22.74
C ALA A 264 -7.55 -2.16 22.46
N VAL A 265 -8.38 -1.11 22.49
CA VAL A 265 -8.00 0.28 22.22
C VAL A 265 -8.61 1.24 23.25
N ARG A 266 -8.11 2.47 23.30
CA ARG A 266 -8.67 3.57 24.09
C ARG A 266 -8.56 4.89 23.35
N LEU A 267 -9.34 5.88 23.74
CA LEU A 267 -9.14 7.24 23.23
C LEU A 267 -7.74 7.77 23.59
N PRO A 268 -7.15 8.67 22.77
CA PRO A 268 -5.81 9.21 23.03
C PRO A 268 -5.66 9.92 24.37
N LYS A 269 -6.76 10.44 24.93
CA LYS A 269 -6.77 11.10 26.24
C LYS A 269 -6.53 10.08 27.35
N ASP A 270 -5.59 10.38 28.25
CA ASP A 270 -5.30 9.52 29.39
C ASP A 270 -6.50 9.33 30.32
N GLY A 271 -6.63 8.11 30.86
CA GLY A 271 -7.75 7.69 31.71
C GLY A 271 -9.03 7.28 30.97
N SER A 272 -9.04 7.29 29.64
CA SER A 272 -10.20 6.83 28.85
C SER A 272 -10.41 5.31 28.99
N ALA A 273 -11.68 4.89 28.96
CA ALA A 273 -12.04 3.48 29.03
C ALA A 273 -11.40 2.66 27.89
N VAL A 274 -11.00 1.43 28.21
CA VAL A 274 -10.51 0.48 27.22
C VAL A 274 -11.70 -0.25 26.63
N VAL A 275 -11.74 -0.31 25.31
CA VAL A 275 -12.81 -0.95 24.53
C VAL A 275 -12.20 -1.89 23.50
N SER A 276 -12.98 -2.85 23.03
CA SER A 276 -12.54 -3.77 21.97
C SER A 276 -13.13 -3.34 20.64
N VAL A 277 -12.31 -3.22 19.60
CA VAL A 277 -12.73 -2.84 18.24
C VAL A 277 -12.23 -3.90 17.26
N ASP A 278 -13.03 -4.23 16.25
CA ASP A 278 -12.62 -5.09 15.14
C ASP A 278 -11.31 -4.58 14.52
N ALA A 279 -10.29 -5.44 14.45
CA ALA A 279 -8.99 -5.08 13.90
C ALA A 279 -9.07 -4.60 12.45
N ASP A 280 -10.02 -5.08 11.65
CA ASP A 280 -10.20 -4.68 10.25
C ASP A 280 -10.71 -3.23 10.11
N GLN A 281 -11.32 -2.71 11.17
CA GLN A 281 -11.79 -1.33 11.27
C GLN A 281 -10.70 -0.39 11.79
N LEU A 282 -9.54 -0.92 12.17
CA LEU A 282 -8.36 -0.15 12.53
C LEU A 282 -7.39 -0.09 11.36
N GLY A 283 -6.54 0.92 11.37
CA GLY A 283 -5.46 1.11 10.43
C GLY A 283 -4.18 1.45 11.19
N LEU A 284 -3.04 1.02 10.66
CA LEU A 284 -1.73 1.38 11.15
C LEU A 284 -0.88 1.93 10.01
N HIS A 285 0.04 2.82 10.39
CA HIS A 285 1.15 3.27 9.56
C HIS A 285 2.41 2.46 9.86
#